data_AF-A0A442K8C6-F1
#
_entry.id   AF-A0A442K8C6-F1
#
_cell.length_a   1.000
_cell.length_b   1.000
_cell.length_c   1.000
_cell.angle_alpha   90.00
_cell.angle_beta   90.00
_cell.angle_gamma   90.00
#
_symmetry.space_group_name_H-M   'P 1'
#
loop_
_entity.id
_entity.type
_entity.pdbx_description
1 polymer ?
#
loop_
_entity_poly.entity_id
_entity_poly.type
_entity_poly.pdbx_seq_one_letter_code
_entity_poly.pdbx_strand_id
1 'polypeptide(L)'
;MIDVNLMRDREIALHDLTGADDEYTIYYDETNNIRRLHVRPDGLNVREPKCFVVGGIAHHGTARPLPLDELRSALRVQPGASEIKLKHVATGEFLDLLNAPRLEVFLSWLLEQGLFVHYSALDPLYWSIVDIVDSMLTEHREQMLLAVNPQLKKRSLHRPSPRLRRHRRYLPALPVP
;
A
#
# COMPACT_ATOMS: atom_id res chain seq x y z
N MET A 1 12.13 22.75 -12.70
CA MET A 1 10.97 22.27 -11.94
C MET A 1 10.37 21.12 -12.73
N ILE A 2 10.16 19.95 -12.12
CA ILE A 2 9.59 18.79 -12.83
C ILE A 2 8.09 19.03 -12.99
N ASP A 3 7.61 19.04 -14.23
CA ASP A 3 6.18 19.04 -14.52
C ASP A 3 5.62 17.64 -14.26
N VAL A 4 4.88 17.52 -13.16
CA VAL A 4 4.31 16.25 -12.69
C VAL A 4 3.17 15.78 -13.60
N ASN A 5 2.43 16.70 -14.22
CA ASN A 5 1.34 16.36 -15.13
C ASN A 5 1.89 15.76 -16.43
N LEU A 6 2.95 16.37 -16.98
CA LEU A 6 3.62 15.82 -18.16
C LEU A 6 4.15 14.39 -17.95
N MET A 7 4.68 14.09 -16.76
CA MET A 7 5.11 12.72 -16.42
C MET A 7 3.93 11.76 -16.25
N ARG A 8 2.86 12.23 -15.61
CA ARG A 8 1.62 11.46 -15.39
C ARG A 8 0.97 11.09 -16.72
N ASP A 9 0.80 12.04 -17.62
CA ASP A 9 0.12 11.82 -18.91
C ASP A 9 0.87 10.83 -19.79
N ARG A 10 2.21 10.88 -19.74
CA ARG A 10 3.08 9.91 -20.43
C ARG A 10 2.92 8.50 -19.87
N GLU A 11 2.86 8.34 -18.55
CA GLU A 11 2.63 7.03 -17.91
C GLU A 11 1.21 6.51 -18.19
N ILE A 12 0.20 7.40 -18.19
CA ILE A 12 -1.18 7.04 -18.57
C ILE A 12 -1.21 6.50 -19.99
N ALA A 13 -0.63 7.23 -20.96
CA ALA A 13 -0.59 6.81 -22.36
C ALA A 13 0.24 5.55 -22.59
N LEU A 14 1.38 5.40 -21.89
CA LEU A 14 2.27 4.24 -22.04
C LEU A 14 1.66 2.95 -21.49
N HIS A 15 0.83 3.06 -20.46
CA HIS A 15 0.24 1.91 -19.76
C HIS A 15 -1.25 1.73 -20.01
N ASP A 16 -1.83 2.55 -20.90
CA ASP A 16 -3.25 2.56 -21.24
C ASP A 16 -4.13 2.62 -19.97
N LEU A 17 -3.73 3.48 -19.03
CA LEU A 17 -4.41 3.61 -17.74
C LEU A 17 -5.74 4.34 -17.95
N THR A 18 -6.81 3.73 -17.45
CA THR A 18 -8.15 4.33 -17.42
C THR A 18 -8.48 4.82 -16.02
N GLY A 19 -9.40 5.80 -15.92
CA GLY A 19 -9.85 6.35 -14.63
C GLY A 19 -8.76 7.09 -13.83
N ALA A 20 -7.66 7.49 -14.48
CA ALA A 20 -6.56 8.14 -13.78
C ALA A 20 -6.94 9.51 -13.18
N ASP A 21 -7.91 10.20 -13.80
CA ASP A 21 -8.50 11.46 -13.34
C ASP A 21 -9.74 11.28 -12.45
N ASP A 22 -10.17 10.05 -12.22
CA ASP A 22 -11.34 9.79 -11.39
C ASP A 22 -11.05 10.17 -9.93
N GLU A 23 -12.08 10.69 -9.27
CA GLU A 23 -12.01 10.96 -7.85
C GLU A 23 -12.16 9.65 -7.07
N TYR A 24 -11.24 9.43 -6.13
CA TYR A 24 -11.27 8.28 -5.21
C TYR A 24 -11.09 8.72 -3.77
N THR A 25 -11.81 8.05 -2.87
CA THR A 25 -11.53 8.08 -1.44
C THR A 25 -10.81 6.79 -1.06
N ILE A 26 -9.64 6.92 -0.45
CA ILE A 26 -8.77 5.80 -0.09
C ILE A 26 -8.62 5.75 1.44
N TYR A 27 -8.95 4.61 2.02
CA TYR A 27 -8.67 4.25 3.40
C TYR A 27 -7.50 3.27 3.39
N TYR A 28 -6.48 3.52 4.22
CA TYR A 28 -5.27 2.71 4.22
C TYR A 28 -4.68 2.59 5.61
N ASP A 29 -3.95 1.51 5.82
CA ASP A 29 -3.11 1.27 6.99
C ASP A 29 -1.71 0.78 6.56
N GLU A 30 -0.75 0.92 7.46
CA GLU A 30 0.66 0.64 7.23
C GLU A 30 1.13 -0.57 8.05
N THR A 31 1.64 -1.59 7.39
CA THR A 31 2.24 -2.78 8.03
C THR A 31 3.76 -2.77 7.84
N ASN A 32 4.50 -3.15 8.89
CA ASN A 32 5.97 -3.19 8.92
C ASN A 32 6.65 -1.84 8.61
N ASN A 33 6.11 -0.72 9.11
CA ASN A 33 6.75 0.58 8.97
C ASN A 33 7.99 0.69 9.88
N ILE A 34 9.16 0.34 9.36
CA ILE A 34 10.44 0.43 10.07
C ILE A 34 10.92 1.88 10.30
N ARG A 35 10.28 2.88 9.68
CA ARG A 35 10.61 4.32 9.64
C ARG A 35 11.98 4.67 9.09
N ARG A 36 13.05 4.03 9.56
CA ARG A 36 14.44 4.23 9.14
C ARG A 36 15.24 2.93 9.19
N LEU A 37 15.72 2.50 8.01
CA LEU A 37 16.75 1.47 7.88
C LEU A 37 18.13 2.15 7.92
N HIS A 38 19.05 1.65 8.73
CA HIS A 38 20.44 2.13 8.76
C HIS A 38 21.43 1.03 9.17
N VAL A 39 22.66 1.20 8.72
CA VAL A 39 23.80 0.31 9.02
C VAL A 39 24.42 0.73 10.35
N ARG A 40 24.80 -0.26 11.15
CA ARG A 40 25.53 -0.19 12.40
C ARG A 40 26.82 -1.02 12.28
N PRO A 41 27.80 -0.85 13.18
CA PRO A 41 29.03 -1.65 13.16
C PRO A 41 28.79 -3.17 13.21
N ASP A 42 27.69 -3.60 13.83
CA ASP A 42 27.28 -5.00 14.01
C ASP A 42 26.23 -5.50 12.99
N GLY A 43 25.90 -4.70 11.97
CA GLY A 43 24.95 -5.05 10.91
C GLY A 43 23.81 -4.03 10.77
N LEU A 44 22.62 -4.48 10.39
CA LEU A 44 21.46 -3.60 10.26
C LEU A 44 20.78 -3.36 11.62
N ASN A 45 20.14 -2.19 11.77
CA ASN A 45 19.33 -1.90 12.95
C ASN A 45 18.07 -2.79 13.10
N VAL A 46 17.69 -3.49 12.03
CA VAL A 46 16.59 -4.45 11.98
C VAL A 46 17.18 -5.79 11.53
N ARG A 47 16.98 -6.84 12.33
CA ARG A 47 17.51 -8.19 12.04
C ARG A 47 17.02 -8.75 10.71
N GLU A 48 15.72 -8.60 10.46
CA GLU A 48 15.05 -9.09 9.26
C GLU A 48 14.15 -7.98 8.72
N PRO A 49 14.65 -7.12 7.81
CA PRO A 49 13.83 -6.07 7.20
C PRO A 49 12.73 -6.72 6.36
N LYS A 50 11.49 -6.62 6.82
CA LYS A 50 10.31 -7.07 6.07
C LYS A 50 9.87 -6.01 5.06
N CYS A 51 9.11 -6.44 4.06
CA CYS A 51 8.43 -5.51 3.16
C CYS A 51 7.52 -4.57 3.96
N PHE A 52 7.68 -3.28 3.72
CA PHE A 52 6.73 -2.24 4.14
C PHE A 52 5.51 -2.32 3.23
N VAL A 53 4.34 -2.52 3.82
CA VAL A 53 3.09 -2.67 3.06
C VAL A 53 2.15 -1.55 3.43
N VAL A 54 1.61 -0.88 2.42
CA VAL A 54 0.45 0.00 2.55
C VAL A 54 -0.71 -0.72 1.90
N GLY A 55 -1.80 -0.91 2.62
CA GLY A 55 -2.99 -1.58 2.08
C GLY A 55 -4.27 -1.06 2.70
N GLY A 56 -5.38 -1.33 2.03
CA GLY A 56 -6.70 -0.97 2.54
C GLY A 56 -7.78 -1.03 1.47
N ILE A 57 -8.79 -0.18 1.62
CA ILE A 57 -9.97 -0.13 0.76
C ILE A 57 -10.12 1.25 0.11
N ALA A 58 -10.73 1.30 -1.07
CA ALA A 58 -11.02 2.53 -1.78
C ALA A 58 -12.41 2.49 -2.40
N HIS A 59 -13.00 3.65 -2.69
CA HIS A 59 -14.19 3.77 -3.53
C HIS A 59 -14.12 5.02 -4.40
N HIS A 60 -14.91 5.03 -5.47
CA HIS A 60 -15.09 6.23 -6.29
C HIS A 60 -15.81 7.34 -5.54
N GLY A 61 -15.49 8.58 -5.92
CA GLY A 61 -16.08 9.81 -5.41
C GLY A 61 -15.60 10.22 -4.03
N THR A 62 -16.23 11.28 -3.53
CA THR A 62 -15.97 11.88 -2.22
C THR A 62 -16.30 10.93 -1.07
N ALA A 63 -15.64 11.15 0.07
CA ALA A 63 -15.82 10.33 1.27
C ALA A 63 -17.28 10.19 1.67
N ARG A 64 -17.71 8.94 1.89
CA ARG A 64 -19.06 8.61 2.38
C ARG A 64 -18.99 7.78 3.66
N PRO A 65 -20.02 7.81 4.52
CA PRO A 65 -20.10 6.87 5.62
C PRO A 65 -20.24 5.44 5.06
N LEU A 66 -19.53 4.49 5.69
CA LEU A 66 -19.65 3.06 5.39
C LEU A 66 -20.46 2.39 6.50
N PRO A 67 -21.39 1.46 6.18
CA PRO A 67 -22.22 0.78 7.17
C PRO A 67 -21.43 -0.30 7.92
N LEU A 68 -20.49 0.12 8.77
CA LEU A 68 -19.61 -0.78 9.52
C LEU A 68 -20.37 -1.61 10.57
N ASP A 69 -21.51 -1.12 11.06
CA ASP A 69 -22.34 -1.84 12.03
C ASP A 69 -23.05 -3.05 11.40
N GLU A 70 -23.45 -2.93 10.13
CA GLU A 70 -23.97 -4.06 9.35
C GLU A 70 -22.90 -5.12 9.15
N LEU A 71 -21.67 -4.69 8.80
CA LEU A 71 -20.53 -5.58 8.67
C LEU A 71 -20.19 -6.30 9.99
N ARG A 72 -20.18 -5.57 11.11
CA ARG A 72 -19.94 -6.15 12.45
C ARG A 72 -20.97 -7.22 12.79
N SER A 73 -22.24 -6.94 12.49
CA SER A 73 -23.35 -7.87 12.71
C SER A 73 -23.21 -9.12 11.83
N ALA A 74 -22.90 -8.94 10.54
CA ALA A 74 -22.69 -10.03 9.59
C ALA A 74 -21.50 -10.93 9.98
N LEU A 75 -20.42 -10.33 10.48
CA LEU A 75 -19.24 -11.06 10.98
C LEU A 75 -19.39 -11.61 12.40
N ARG A 76 -20.51 -11.32 13.07
CA ARG A 76 -20.80 -11.69 14.46
C ARG A 76 -19.70 -11.22 15.43
N VAL A 77 -19.16 -10.03 15.19
CA VAL A 77 -18.14 -9.40 16.03
C VAL A 77 -18.82 -8.83 17.28
N GLN A 78 -18.18 -8.97 18.44
CA GLN A 78 -18.73 -8.43 19.69
C GLN A 78 -18.87 -6.89 19.60
N PRO A 79 -19.99 -6.32 20.07
CA PRO A 79 -20.29 -4.88 19.95
C PRO A 79 -19.31 -3.94 20.69
N GLY A 80 -18.39 -4.47 21.50
CA GLY A 80 -17.35 -3.71 22.20
C GLY A 80 -15.96 -3.74 21.52
N ALA A 81 -15.79 -4.43 20.40
CA ALA A 81 -14.49 -4.47 19.73
C ALA A 81 -14.23 -3.15 18.97
N SER A 82 -13.16 -2.44 19.35
CA SER A 82 -12.74 -1.21 18.67
C SER A 82 -12.32 -1.45 17.22
N GLU A 83 -11.92 -2.68 16.87
CA GLU A 83 -11.34 -3.02 15.56
C GLU A 83 -11.73 -4.44 15.11
N ILE A 84 -12.02 -4.60 13.82
CA ILE A 84 -12.25 -5.91 13.19
C ILE A 84 -10.91 -6.48 12.74
N LYS A 85 -10.32 -7.34 13.57
CA LYS A 85 -9.07 -8.06 13.26
C LYS A 85 -9.35 -9.35 12.47
N LEU A 86 -8.37 -9.78 11.67
CA LEU A 86 -8.42 -11.03 10.90
C LEU A 86 -8.84 -12.23 11.75
N LYS A 87 -8.35 -12.33 13.00
CA LYS A 87 -8.70 -13.40 13.95
C LYS A 87 -10.19 -13.53 14.26
N HIS A 88 -10.99 -12.48 14.02
CA HIS A 88 -12.45 -12.53 14.19
C HIS A 88 -13.15 -13.07 12.93
N VAL A 89 -12.50 -12.93 11.77
CA VAL A 89 -13.00 -13.37 10.47
C VAL A 89 -12.55 -14.81 10.21
N ALA A 90 -11.27 -15.11 10.33
CA ALA A 90 -10.74 -16.43 10.03
C ALA A 90 -9.48 -16.75 10.85
N THR A 91 -9.21 -18.03 11.05
CA THR A 91 -8.06 -18.56 11.79
C THR A 91 -7.51 -19.77 11.05
N GLY A 92 -6.19 -19.96 11.08
CA GLY A 92 -5.51 -21.08 10.42
C GLY A 92 -4.47 -20.60 9.41
N GLU A 93 -3.99 -21.55 8.61
CA GLU A 93 -3.04 -21.28 7.52
C GLU A 93 -3.77 -20.71 6.30
N PHE A 94 -3.02 -20.29 5.28
CA PHE A 94 -3.58 -19.61 4.11
C PHE A 94 -4.79 -20.32 3.46
N LEU A 95 -4.72 -21.64 3.29
CA LEU A 95 -5.82 -22.41 2.70
C LEU A 95 -7.05 -22.49 3.63
N ASP A 96 -6.83 -22.50 4.95
CA ASP A 96 -7.92 -22.47 5.93
C ASP A 96 -8.63 -21.11 5.90
N LEU A 97 -7.86 -20.03 5.73
CA LEU A 97 -8.40 -18.67 5.58
C LEU A 97 -9.27 -18.57 4.32
N LEU A 98 -8.80 -19.10 3.18
CA LEU A 98 -9.55 -19.07 1.92
C LEU A 98 -10.86 -19.84 1.99
N ASN A 99 -10.91 -20.91 2.79
CA ASN A 99 -12.12 -21.72 2.98
C ASN A 99 -13.05 -21.18 4.09
N ALA A 100 -12.72 -20.06 4.73
CA ALA A 100 -13.50 -19.54 5.84
C ALA A 100 -14.79 -18.83 5.37
N PRO A 101 -16.00 -19.28 5.78
CA PRO A 101 -17.26 -18.67 5.33
C PRO A 101 -17.41 -17.19 5.73
N ARG A 102 -16.79 -16.79 6.84
CA ARG A 102 -16.77 -15.39 7.28
C ARG A 102 -15.91 -14.50 6.39
N LEU A 103 -14.85 -15.05 5.78
CA LEU A 103 -14.06 -14.31 4.80
C LEU A 103 -14.90 -14.03 3.55
N GLU A 104 -15.67 -15.01 3.09
CA GLU A 104 -16.63 -14.83 2.00
C GLU A 104 -17.65 -13.72 2.33
N VAL A 105 -18.25 -13.72 3.53
CA VAL A 105 -19.16 -12.65 3.97
C VAL A 105 -18.48 -11.27 3.93
N PHE A 106 -17.22 -11.16 4.38
CA PHE A 106 -16.48 -9.91 4.32
C PHE A 106 -16.23 -9.44 2.88
N LEU A 107 -15.78 -10.35 2.00
CA LEU A 107 -15.50 -10.02 0.60
C LEU A 107 -16.77 -9.67 -0.17
N SER A 108 -17.88 -10.37 0.06
CA SER A 108 -19.18 -10.06 -0.53
C SER A 108 -19.67 -8.68 -0.10
N TRP A 109 -19.53 -8.33 1.19
CA TRP A 109 -19.87 -6.99 1.66
C TRP A 109 -19.04 -5.89 0.98
N LEU A 110 -17.73 -6.11 0.74
CA LEU A 110 -16.91 -5.16 -0.01
C LEU A 110 -17.46 -4.92 -1.42
N LEU A 111 -17.85 -6.00 -2.11
CA LEU A 111 -18.43 -5.92 -3.46
C LEU A 111 -19.77 -5.18 -3.46
N GLU A 112 -20.66 -5.49 -2.53
CA GLU A 112 -21.97 -4.83 -2.37
C GLU A 112 -21.83 -3.33 -2.10
N GLN A 113 -20.83 -2.94 -1.31
CA GLN A 113 -20.54 -1.54 -1.02
C GLN A 113 -19.75 -0.85 -2.13
N GLY A 114 -19.38 -1.52 -3.23
CA GLY A 114 -18.56 -0.96 -4.31
C GLY A 114 -17.18 -0.52 -3.83
N LEU A 115 -16.56 -1.30 -2.94
CA LEU A 115 -15.23 -1.07 -2.38
C LEU A 115 -14.19 -1.90 -3.13
N PHE A 116 -13.07 -1.26 -3.45
CA PHE A 116 -11.90 -1.91 -4.04
C PHE A 116 -10.85 -2.16 -2.97
N VAL A 117 -10.15 -3.29 -3.06
CA VAL A 117 -8.97 -3.56 -2.23
C VAL A 117 -7.73 -3.06 -2.96
N HIS A 118 -6.89 -2.28 -2.29
CA HIS A 118 -5.61 -1.84 -2.81
C HIS A 118 -4.48 -2.25 -1.86
N TYR A 119 -3.32 -2.56 -2.42
CA TYR A 119 -2.11 -2.77 -1.64
C TYR A 119 -0.86 -2.41 -2.47
N SER A 120 0.20 -2.00 -1.77
CA SER A 120 1.52 -1.74 -2.31
C SER A 120 2.56 -2.23 -1.32
N ALA A 121 3.43 -3.13 -1.77
CA ALA A 121 4.57 -3.63 -0.99
C ALA A 121 5.88 -3.00 -1.48
N LEU A 122 6.71 -2.57 -0.53
CA LEU A 122 8.03 -2.01 -0.77
C LEU A 122 9.05 -2.74 0.08
N ASP A 123 10.06 -3.33 -0.54
CA ASP A 123 11.20 -3.93 0.16
C ASP A 123 12.26 -2.85 0.45
N PRO A 124 12.43 -2.41 1.71
CA PRO A 124 13.36 -1.33 2.03
C PRO A 124 14.82 -1.72 1.78
N LEU A 125 15.17 -3.00 1.92
CA LEU A 125 16.53 -3.48 1.71
C LEU A 125 16.89 -3.46 0.22
N TYR A 126 16.00 -4.00 -0.62
CA TYR A 126 16.18 -3.97 -2.07
C TYR A 126 16.38 -2.54 -2.59
N TRP A 127 15.50 -1.62 -2.20
CA TRP A 127 15.59 -0.22 -2.64
C TRP A 127 16.85 0.49 -2.12
N SER A 128 17.29 0.18 -0.88
CA SER A 128 18.56 0.72 -0.37
C SER A 128 19.75 0.26 -1.19
N ILE A 129 19.77 -1.00 -1.63
CA ILE A 129 20.85 -1.53 -2.49
C ILE A 129 20.81 -0.87 -3.87
N VAL A 130 19.63 -0.74 -4.48
CA VAL A 130 19.47 -0.03 -5.76
C VAL A 130 19.98 1.40 -5.66
N ASP A 131 19.64 2.12 -4.58
CA ASP A 131 20.08 3.50 -4.38
C ASP A 131 21.62 3.61 -4.23
N ILE A 132 22.26 2.64 -3.56
CA ILE A 132 23.73 2.57 -3.46
C ILE A 132 24.36 2.35 -4.83
N VAL A 133 23.85 1.39 -5.60
CA VAL A 133 24.34 1.10 -6.96
C VAL A 133 24.16 2.31 -7.87
N ASP A 134 22.99 2.97 -7.81
CA ASP A 134 22.71 4.18 -8.59
C ASP A 134 23.66 5.32 -8.24
N SER A 135 23.97 5.50 -6.95
CA SER A 135 24.93 6.51 -6.49
C SER A 135 26.33 6.22 -7.04
N MET A 136 26.80 4.97 -6.95
CA MET A 136 28.10 4.56 -7.50
C MET A 136 28.18 4.80 -9.02
N LEU A 137 27.15 4.40 -9.77
CA LEU A 137 27.11 4.58 -11.23
C LEU A 137 27.10 6.06 -11.63
N THR A 138 26.42 6.90 -10.84
CA THR A 138 26.34 8.35 -11.09
C THR A 138 27.67 9.03 -10.83
N GLU A 139 28.39 8.63 -9.77
CA GLU A 139 29.71 9.18 -9.43
C GLU A 139 30.80 8.79 -10.44
N HIS A 140 30.77 7.57 -10.97
CA HIS A 140 31.80 7.05 -11.87
C HIS A 140 31.60 7.41 -13.35
N ARG A 141 30.54 8.17 -13.68
CA ARG A 141 30.25 8.67 -15.04
C ARG A 141 30.24 7.57 -16.12
N GLU A 142 29.88 6.34 -15.76
CA GLU A 142 29.75 5.23 -16.71
C GLU A 142 28.44 5.34 -17.51
N GLN A 143 28.44 6.28 -18.47
CA GLN A 143 27.28 6.66 -19.29
C GLN A 143 26.61 5.48 -20.01
N MET A 144 27.36 4.41 -20.28
CA MET A 144 26.85 3.20 -20.94
C MET A 144 25.99 2.32 -20.02
N LEU A 145 26.22 2.32 -18.70
CA LEU A 145 25.44 1.53 -17.73
C LEU A 145 24.15 2.23 -17.28
N LEU A 146 24.13 3.57 -17.32
CA LEU A 146 22.92 4.38 -17.06
C LEU A 146 21.75 4.02 -17.98
N ALA A 147 22.02 3.53 -19.20
CA ALA A 147 20.99 3.10 -20.15
C ALA A 147 20.29 1.79 -19.75
N VAL A 148 20.93 0.93 -18.95
CA VAL A 148 20.40 -0.39 -18.53
C VAL A 148 19.72 -0.34 -17.16
N ASN A 149 20.06 0.67 -16.34
CA ASN A 149 19.52 0.91 -15.01
C ASN A 149 17.97 0.81 -14.89
N PRO A 150 17.15 1.35 -15.82
CA PRO A 150 15.69 1.26 -15.73
C PRO A 150 15.15 -0.16 -15.75
N GLN A 151 15.88 -1.13 -16.35
CA GLN A 151 15.46 -2.52 -16.43
C GLN A 151 15.67 -3.28 -15.11
N LEU A 152 16.67 -2.89 -14.32
CA LEU A 152 16.93 -3.48 -13.00
C LEU A 152 15.81 -3.15 -12.01
N LYS A 153 15.28 -1.91 -12.09
CA LYS A 153 14.17 -1.42 -11.25
C LYS A 153 12.82 -2.10 -11.53
N LYS A 154 12.63 -2.67 -12.72
CA LYS A 154 11.36 -3.30 -13.13
C LYS A 154 11.08 -4.65 -12.44
N ARG A 155 12.10 -5.33 -11.91
CA ARG A 155 11.98 -6.73 -11.44
C ARG A 155 11.41 -6.88 -10.02
N SER A 156 11.39 -5.81 -9.22
CA SER A 156 10.86 -5.82 -7.83
C SER A 156 9.43 -5.26 -7.70
N LEU A 157 8.94 -4.47 -8.67
CA LEU A 157 7.54 -4.08 -8.69
C LEU A 157 6.68 -5.21 -9.25
N HIS A 158 6.01 -5.99 -8.39
CA HIS A 158 4.68 -6.48 -8.75
C HIS A 158 3.78 -5.24 -8.88
N ARG A 159 3.65 -4.71 -10.10
CA ARG A 159 2.78 -3.55 -10.40
C ARG A 159 1.32 -4.01 -10.32
N PRO A 160 0.52 -3.31 -9.52
CA PRO A 160 -0.53 -2.48 -10.09
C PRO A 160 -0.21 -0.99 -9.86
N SER A 161 -0.38 -0.20 -10.92
CA SER A 161 -0.37 1.27 -10.88
C SER A 161 -1.69 1.81 -10.30
N PRO A 162 -1.81 3.09 -9.88
CA PRO A 162 -0.77 4.11 -9.71
C PRO A 162 -0.69 4.70 -8.27
N ARG A 163 0.50 5.22 -7.97
CA ARG A 163 0.84 5.95 -6.74
C ARG A 163 0.05 7.25 -6.64
N LEU A 164 -0.80 7.38 -5.60
CA LEU A 164 -1.42 8.65 -5.22
C LEU A 164 -0.55 9.45 -4.24
N ARG A 165 -0.43 10.75 -4.49
CA ARG A 165 0.23 11.72 -3.60
C ARG A 165 -0.52 11.84 -2.27
N ARG A 166 0.26 11.97 -1.19
CA ARG A 166 -0.18 12.10 0.20
C ARG A 166 -0.93 13.42 0.43
N HIS A 167 -2.17 13.35 0.94
CA HIS A 167 -2.74 14.40 1.78
C HIS A 167 -3.08 13.81 3.15
N ARG A 168 -2.26 14.15 4.14
CA ARG A 168 -2.46 13.82 5.55
C ARG A 168 -3.44 14.85 6.13
N ARG A 169 -4.73 14.52 6.26
CA ARG A 169 -5.62 15.29 7.16
C ARG A 169 -5.62 14.59 8.52
N TYR A 170 -5.03 15.24 9.51
CA TYR A 170 -5.26 14.90 10.90
C TYR A 170 -6.70 15.30 11.27
N LEU A 171 -7.45 14.36 11.86
CA LEU A 171 -8.67 14.71 12.59
C LEU A 171 -8.26 15.66 13.74
N PRO A 172 -8.96 16.78 13.98
CA PRO A 172 -8.67 17.63 15.13
C PRO A 172 -8.92 16.83 16.42
N ALA A 173 -7.93 16.82 17.31
CA ALA A 173 -8.05 16.26 18.64
C ALA A 173 -9.18 16.99 19.39
N LEU A 174 -10.16 16.23 19.88
CA LEU A 174 -11.13 16.73 20.84
C LEU A 174 -10.40 17.17 22.12
N PRO A 175 -10.77 18.31 22.73
CA PRO A 175 -10.20 18.71 24.00
C PRO A 175 -10.71 17.76 25.10
N VAL A 176 -9.79 17.17 25.84
CA VAL A 176 -10.05 16.39 27.05
C VAL A 176 -10.04 17.37 28.23
N PRO A 177 -10.96 17.26 29.20
CA PRO A 177 -11.20 18.26 30.27
C PRO A 177 -10.00 18.59 31.15
#